data_AF-A0A259CHJ3-F1
#
_entry.id   AF-A0A259CHJ3-F1
#
_cell.length_a   1.000
_cell.length_b   1.000
_cell.length_c   1.000
_cell.angle_alpha   90.00
_cell.angle_beta   90.00
_cell.angle_gamma   90.00
#
_symmetry.space_group_name_H-M   'P 1'
#
loop_
_entity.id
_entity.type
_entity.pdbx_description
1 polymer ?
#
loop_
_entity_poly.entity_id
_entity_poly.type
_entity_poly.pdbx_seq_one_letter_code
_entity_poly.pdbx_strand_id
1 'polypeptide(L)'
;GNALPIGGLKEKLLAALRAGMTTVLIPEENAKDLVDIPANVKAGLTIIPVSHVREVLKIALVRDPVPVEWDEAAEEAAALARQARRDEVASPTAH
;
A
#
# COMPACT_ATOMS: atom_id res chain seq x y z
N GLY A 1 -0.14 12.81 11.48
CA GLY A 1 0.24 11.49 10.96
C GLY A 1 1.74 11.45 10.78
N ASN A 2 2.46 11.35 11.90
CA ASN A 2 3.92 11.43 11.92
C ASN A 2 4.48 10.01 11.94
N ALA A 3 5.64 9.81 11.29
CA ALA A 3 6.36 8.55 11.37
C ALA A 3 7.12 8.53 12.70
N LEU A 4 6.68 7.68 13.62
CA LEU A 4 7.30 7.53 14.94
C LEU A 4 8.46 6.52 14.88
N PRO A 5 9.50 6.69 15.71
CA PRO A 5 10.63 5.80 15.74
C PRO A 5 10.21 4.39 16.12
N ILE A 6 10.92 3.41 15.57
CA ILE A 6 10.70 1.99 15.80
C ILE A 6 11.92 1.33 16.43
N GLY A 7 11.68 0.31 17.26
CA GLY A 7 12.71 -0.63 17.70
C GLY A 7 13.00 -1.72 16.68
N GLY A 8 14.14 -2.40 16.86
CA GLY A 8 14.52 -3.59 16.09
C GLY A 8 14.86 -3.30 14.62
N LEU A 9 15.38 -2.10 14.31
CA LEU A 9 15.67 -1.69 12.92
C LEU A 9 16.57 -2.69 12.19
N LYS A 10 17.63 -3.16 12.85
CA LYS A 10 18.58 -4.13 12.30
C LYS A 10 17.92 -5.45 11.88
N GLU A 11 17.06 -6.00 12.73
CA GLU A 11 16.36 -7.28 12.46
C GLU A 11 15.37 -7.13 11.31
N LYS A 12 14.66 -5.99 11.27
CA LYS A 12 13.70 -5.66 10.21
C LYS A 12 14.38 -5.48 8.85
N LEU A 13 15.51 -4.78 8.79
CA LEU A 13 16.26 -4.64 7.53
C LEU A 13 16.84 -5.98 7.06
N LEU A 14 17.33 -6.82 7.97
CA LEU A 14 17.83 -8.13 7.62
C LEU A 14 16.72 -9.04 7.09
N ALA A 15 15.52 -8.98 7.68
CA ALA A 15 14.34 -9.67 7.19
C ALA A 15 13.93 -9.17 5.79
N ALA A 16 13.94 -7.85 5.57
CA ALA A 16 13.64 -7.25 4.27
C ALA A 16 14.62 -7.72 3.18
N LEU A 17 15.92 -7.73 3.47
CA LEU A 17 16.94 -8.23 2.54
C LEU A 17 16.73 -9.71 2.20
N ARG A 18 16.44 -10.56 3.20
CA ARG A 18 16.14 -11.99 2.99
C ARG A 18 14.87 -12.21 2.19
N ALA A 19 13.88 -11.34 2.34
CA ALA A 19 12.64 -11.36 1.56
C ALA A 19 12.82 -10.82 0.13
N GLY A 20 14.04 -10.38 -0.25
CA GLY A 20 14.32 -9.83 -1.58
C GLY A 20 13.74 -8.43 -1.80
N MET A 21 13.42 -7.70 -0.73
CA MET A 21 12.94 -6.32 -0.83
C MET A 21 14.10 -5.42 -1.25
N THR A 22 13.86 -4.50 -2.17
CA THR A 22 14.88 -3.59 -2.69
C THR A 22 14.85 -2.22 -2.01
N THR A 23 13.69 -1.80 -1.49
CA THR A 23 13.46 -0.45 -0.97
C THR A 23 12.78 -0.53 0.39
N VAL A 24 13.30 0.21 1.37
CA VAL A 24 12.77 0.25 2.74
C VAL A 24 12.62 1.71 3.16
N LEU A 25 11.42 2.05 3.67
CA LEU A 25 11.15 3.35 4.27
C LEU A 25 11.30 3.27 5.79
N ILE A 26 12.03 4.21 6.38
CA ILE A 26 12.28 4.24 7.83
C ILE A 26 11.92 5.62 8.40
N PRO A 27 11.52 5.73 9.68
CA PRO A 27 11.38 7.02 10.33
C PRO A 27 12.69 7.81 10.32
N GLU A 28 12.63 9.12 10.13
CA GLU A 28 13.81 10.00 10.11
C GLU A 28 14.64 9.88 11.40
N GLU A 29 13.98 9.75 12.55
CA GLU A 29 14.65 9.57 13.84
C GLU A 29 15.47 8.27 13.94
N ASN A 30 15.14 7.25 13.13
CA ASN A 30 15.88 5.99 13.07
C ASN A 30 17.08 6.04 12.11
N ALA A 31 17.25 7.13 11.34
CA ALA A 31 18.40 7.25 10.43
C ALA A 31 19.74 7.22 11.19
N LYS A 32 19.76 7.68 12.46
CA LYS A 32 20.94 7.61 13.33
C LYS A 32 21.36 6.16 13.65
N ASP A 33 20.41 5.23 13.70
CA ASP A 33 20.66 3.82 14.03
C ASP A 33 21.25 3.05 12.84
N LEU A 34 21.30 3.66 11.65
CA LEU A 34 21.91 3.06 10.46
C LEU A 34 23.41 2.82 10.60
N VAL A 35 24.07 3.50 11.55
CA VAL A 35 25.49 3.30 11.84
C VAL A 35 25.77 1.89 12.36
N ASP A 36 24.84 1.31 13.11
CA ASP A 36 24.95 -0.03 13.72
C ASP A 36 24.64 -1.18 12.74
N ILE A 37 24.22 -0.82 11.52
CA ILE A 37 23.83 -1.77 10.48
C ILE A 37 25.05 -2.10 9.63
N PRO A 38 25.35 -3.39 9.38
CA PRO A 38 26.52 -3.77 8.61
C PRO A 38 26.39 -3.35 7.13
N ALA A 39 27.53 -3.03 6.50
CA ALA A 39 27.59 -2.41 5.18
C ALA A 39 26.96 -3.27 4.07
N ASN A 40 27.03 -4.60 4.20
CA ASN A 40 26.40 -5.54 3.28
C ASN A 40 24.87 -5.38 3.22
N VAL A 41 24.22 -5.06 4.34
CA VAL A 41 22.77 -4.82 4.39
C VAL A 41 22.44 -3.46 3.79
N LYS A 42 23.24 -2.43 4.10
CA LYS A 42 23.07 -1.08 3.54
C LYS A 42 23.29 -1.03 2.03
N ALA A 43 24.24 -1.79 1.51
CA ALA A 43 24.53 -1.84 0.07
C ALA A 43 23.45 -2.59 -0.73
N GLY A 44 22.73 -3.52 -0.09
CA GLY A 44 21.67 -4.31 -0.74
C GLY A 44 20.28 -3.66 -0.71
N LEU A 45 20.11 -2.53 -0.03
CA LEU A 45 18.80 -1.90 0.20
C LEU A 45 18.84 -0.40 -0.08
N THR A 46 17.81 0.11 -0.75
CA THR A 46 17.55 1.55 -0.83
C THR A 46 16.77 1.98 0.40
N ILE A 47 17.43 2.67 1.33
CA ILE A 47 16.83 3.12 2.59
C ILE A 47 16.42 4.59 2.46
N ILE A 48 15.13 4.88 2.66
CA ILE A 48 14.56 6.22 2.52
C ILE A 48 14.00 6.68 3.88
N PRO A 49 14.63 7.66 4.54
CA PRO A 49 14.08 8.28 5.75
C PRO A 49 12.83 9.10 5.43
N VAL A 50 11.80 9.02 6.27
CA VAL A 50 10.55 9.77 6.15
C VAL A 50 10.10 10.32 7.50
N SER A 51 9.51 11.50 7.50
CA SER A 51 9.01 12.17 8.71
C SER A 51 7.48 12.09 8.83
N HIS A 52 6.78 12.00 7.70
CA HIS A 52 5.31 11.95 7.67
C HIS A 52 4.77 10.83 6.78
N VAL A 53 3.60 10.30 7.16
CA VAL A 53 2.90 9.26 6.38
C VAL A 53 2.58 9.71 4.96
N ARG A 54 2.39 11.02 4.73
CA ARG A 54 2.14 11.57 3.38
C ARG A 54 3.30 11.28 2.41
N GLU A 55 4.53 11.26 2.90
CA GLU A 55 5.71 10.93 2.08
C GLU A 55 5.72 9.44 1.71
N VAL A 56 5.38 8.58 2.68
CA VAL A 56 5.22 7.14 2.43
C VAL A 56 4.21 6.89 1.33
N LEU A 57 3.05 7.56 1.37
CA LEU A 57 2.02 7.40 0.35
C LEU A 57 2.49 7.79 -1.05
N LYS A 58 3.26 8.88 -1.18
CA LYS A 58 3.83 9.31 -2.46
C LYS A 58 4.82 8.31 -3.05
N ILE A 59 5.55 7.60 -2.20
CA ILE A 59 6.58 6.63 -2.63
C ILE A 59 5.96 5.25 -2.89
N ALA A 60 4.99 4.85 -2.08
CA ALA A 60 4.40 3.51 -2.11
C ALA A 60 3.27 3.35 -3.14
N LEU A 61 2.56 4.43 -3.49
CA LEU A 61 1.46 4.37 -4.43
C LEU A 61 1.96 4.53 -5.88
N VAL A 62 1.49 3.64 -6.76
CA VAL A 62 1.78 3.70 -8.21
C VAL A 62 1.14 4.91 -8.87
N ARG A 63 0.02 5.41 -8.31
CA ARG A 63 -0.70 6.59 -8.78
C ARG A 63 -1.38 7.30 -7.60
N ASP A 64 -1.58 8.60 -7.74
CA ASP A 64 -2.38 9.35 -6.77
C ASP A 64 -3.84 8.84 -6.76
N PRO A 65 -4.44 8.69 -5.56
CA PRO A 65 -5.83 8.32 -5.45
C PRO A 65 -6.70 9.44 -6.00
N VAL A 66 -7.63 9.08 -6.87
CA VAL A 66 -8.64 10.00 -7.42
C VAL A 66 -9.89 9.92 -6.55
N PRO A 67 -10.46 11.04 -6.11
CA PRO A 67 -11.75 11.04 -5.43
C PRO A 67 -12.79 10.31 -6.25
N VAL A 68 -13.56 9.44 -5.60
CA VAL A 68 -14.71 8.80 -6.24
C VAL A 68 -15.88 9.75 -6.06
N GLU A 69 -16.42 10.24 -7.17
CA GLU A 69 -17.71 10.92 -7.17
C GLU A 69 -18.80 9.84 -7.05
N TRP A 70 -19.48 9.80 -5.90
CA TRP A 70 -20.64 8.93 -5.75
C TRP A 70 -21.85 9.59 -6.41
N ASP A 71 -22.20 9.10 -7.60
CA ASP A 71 -23.45 9.43 -8.27
C ASP A 71 -24.51 8.37 -7.91
N GLU A 72 -25.45 8.77 -7.07
CA GLU A 72 -26.57 7.94 -6.60
C GLU A 72 -27.37 7.36 -7.79
N ALA A 73 -27.51 8.11 -8.89
CA ALA A 73 -28.22 7.65 -10.08
C ALA A 73 -27.43 6.58 -10.86
N ALA A 74 -26.10 6.65 -10.86
CA ALA A 74 -25.25 5.63 -11.49
C ALA A 74 -25.26 4.30 -10.71
N GLU A 75 -25.31 4.37 -9.37
CA GLU A 75 -25.43 3.18 -8.53
C GLU A 75 -26.83 2.53 -8.65
N GLU A 76 -27.90 3.33 -8.71
CA GLU A 76 -29.26 2.83 -8.98
C GLU A 76 -29.34 2.16 -10.36
N ALA A 77 -28.78 2.77 -11.40
CA ALA A 77 -28.74 2.18 -12.75
C ALA A 77 -27.92 0.88 -12.78
N ALA A 78 -26.78 0.83 -12.09
CA ALA A 78 -25.96 -0.37 -11.99
C ALA A 78 -26.65 -1.48 -11.18
N ALA A 79 -27.38 -1.14 -10.12
CA ALA A 79 -28.19 -2.06 -9.32
C ALA A 79 -29.34 -2.65 -10.15
N LEU A 80 -30.09 -1.81 -10.87
CA LEU A 80 -31.15 -2.23 -11.79
C LEU A 80 -30.58 -3.14 -12.90
N ALA A 81 -29.43 -2.81 -13.48
CA ALA A 81 -28.79 -3.65 -14.49
C ALA A 81 -28.30 -5.01 -13.93
N ARG A 82 -27.81 -5.04 -12.69
CA ARG A 82 -27.47 -6.31 -12.00
C ARG A 82 -28.71 -7.14 -11.71
N GLN A 83 -29.82 -6.50 -11.37
CA GLN A 83 -31.09 -7.14 -11.07
C GLN A 83 -31.75 -7.70 -12.34
N ALA A 84 -31.79 -6.93 -13.43
CA ALA A 84 -32.27 -7.38 -14.73
C ALA A 84 -31.50 -8.61 -15.24
N ARG A 85 -30.15 -8.61 -15.15
CA ARG A 85 -29.34 -9.78 -15.50
C ARG A 85 -29.63 -11.00 -14.62
N ARG A 86 -29.97 -10.79 -13.35
CA ARG A 86 -30.32 -11.89 -12.43
C ARG A 86 -31.69 -12.48 -12.77
N ASP A 87 -32.65 -11.62 -13.12
CA ASP A 87 -34.01 -12.02 -13.46
C ASP A 87 -34.08 -12.70 -14.84
N GLU A 88 -33.22 -12.29 -15.78
CA GLU A 88 -33.07 -12.91 -17.10
C GLU A 88 -32.47 -14.33 -17.03
N VAL A 89 -31.50 -14.56 -16.14
CA VAL A 89 -30.91 -15.89 -15.88
C VAL A 89 -31.85 -16.79 -15.06
N ALA A 90 -32.78 -16.22 -14.29
CA ALA A 90 -33.75 -16.95 -13.47
C ALA A 90 -35.04 -17.33 -14.22
N SER A 91 -35.22 -16.90 -15.48
CA SER A 91 -36.40 -17.25 -16.28
C SER A 91 -36.35 -18.73 -16.67
N PRO A 92 -37.25 -19.59 -16.17
CA PRO A 92 -37.22 -21.01 -16.49
C PRO A 92 -37.67 -21.21 -17.93
N THR A 93 -36.80 -21.75 -18.78
CA THR A 93 -37.15 -22.26 -20.10
C THR A 93 -38.24 -23.33 -19.93
N ALA A 94 -39.50 -22.95 -20.18
CA ALA A 94 -40.64 -23.87 -20.20
C ALA A 94 -40.56 -24.71 -21.48
N HIS A 95 -40.57 -26.04 -21.32
CA HIS A 95 -40.46 -27.03 -22.38
C HIS A 95 -41.80 -27.67 -22.72
#